data_AF-B5GM15-F1
#
_entry.id   AF-B5GM15-F1
#
_cell.length_a   1.000
_cell.length_b   1.000
_cell.length_c   1.000
_cell.angle_alpha   90.00
_cell.angle_beta   90.00
_cell.angle_gamma   90.00
#
_symmetry.space_group_name_H-M   'P 1'
#
loop_
_entity.id
_entity.type
_entity.pdbx_description
1 polymer ?
#
loop_
_entity_poly.entity_id
_entity_poly.type
_entity_poly.pdbx_seq_one_letter_code
_entity_poly.pdbx_strand_id
1 'polypeptide(L)'
;MISVDSKKKELIGDYKNAGHEWRPAGQPVKVKTHDFPGQAEKAIPYGIYDMAANTGWVSIGTDHDTAAFAVASIRRWWQARGRYDYPRARRLMITADGGGSNGYRTRGWKTQLADLAAETGLDITVCHLPPGTSKWNKIEHRLFSRITMNWRGRPLTSHEVMLQTIAATTSRTGLTVHAELDSGEYPTGIRVSDNEIAALPINRHRFHGDWNYTLHPQHPADTATTGSTPDEAMADRLTYLTPRTLQHPELTGMTRLQLSQLIDSLTPAMEVQREQVLRTRRGHERLVAPGPGAKAKLTYADRVLATVLHLRKIATMDLLGQLFDTTAMTISRAAKDVRPLLDAHGIHIPASTARFRTPADIARFLDLDRIKIKPTG
;
A
#
# COMPACT_ATOMS: atom_id res chain seq x y z
N MET A 1 14.67 -12.49 12.21
CA MET A 1 14.58 -11.57 11.05
C MET A 1 14.18 -12.43 9.87
N ILE A 2 13.16 -12.03 9.13
CA ILE A 2 12.63 -12.81 8.01
C ILE A 2 12.69 -12.01 6.71
N SER A 3 12.83 -12.73 5.61
CA SER A 3 12.74 -12.22 4.25
C SER A 3 11.49 -12.82 3.62
N VAL A 4 10.61 -11.99 3.08
CA VAL A 4 9.29 -12.40 2.57
C VAL A 4 9.11 -11.95 1.14
N ASP A 5 8.41 -12.77 0.35
CA ASP A 5 8.05 -12.47 -1.03
C ASP A 5 7.01 -13.46 -1.55
N SER A 6 6.23 -13.02 -2.55
CA SER A 6 5.38 -13.90 -3.35
C SER A 6 6.19 -14.49 -4.51
N LYS A 7 6.14 -15.80 -4.69
CA LYS A 7 6.65 -16.41 -5.92
C LYS A 7 5.63 -16.18 -7.04
N LYS A 8 6.12 -16.21 -8.28
CA LYS A 8 5.26 -16.29 -9.48
C LYS A 8 4.14 -17.31 -9.28
N LYS A 9 2.92 -16.97 -9.72
CA LYS A 9 1.79 -17.90 -9.79
C LYS A 9 2.17 -19.12 -10.62
N GLU A 10 2.03 -20.30 -10.05
CA GLU A 10 2.33 -21.57 -10.70
C GLU A 10 1.04 -22.20 -11.24
N LEU A 11 1.14 -22.86 -12.40
CA LEU A 11 0.02 -23.58 -13.00
C LEU A 11 -0.04 -24.98 -12.40
N ILE A 12 -1.23 -25.37 -11.93
CA ILE A 12 -1.51 -26.73 -11.46
C ILE A 12 -2.01 -27.56 -12.64
N GLY A 13 -1.44 -28.76 -12.79
CA GLY A 13 -1.73 -29.72 -13.85
C GLY A 13 -0.49 -30.12 -14.66
N ASP A 14 -0.72 -30.82 -15.77
CA ASP A 14 0.34 -31.31 -16.67
C ASP A 14 0.93 -30.19 -17.54
N TYR A 15 1.38 -29.09 -16.94
CA TYR A 15 1.97 -27.97 -17.65
C TYR A 15 3.50 -28.05 -17.69
N LYS A 16 4.08 -27.49 -18.76
CA LYS A 16 5.53 -27.44 -18.92
C LYS A 16 6.17 -26.61 -17.80
N ASN A 17 7.04 -27.25 -17.03
CA ASN A 17 7.93 -26.59 -16.09
C ASN A 17 9.36 -26.52 -16.66
N ALA A 18 10.07 -25.42 -16.42
CA ALA A 18 11.41 -25.23 -16.99
C ALA A 18 12.45 -26.15 -16.34
N GLY A 19 13.46 -26.56 -17.11
CA GLY A 19 14.56 -27.42 -16.68
C GLY A 19 14.44 -28.86 -17.17
N HIS A 20 15.35 -29.70 -16.69
CA HIS A 20 15.50 -31.09 -17.13
C HIS A 20 15.60 -32.04 -15.94
N GLU A 21 15.00 -33.20 -16.11
CA GLU A 21 15.06 -34.31 -15.17
C GLU A 21 15.41 -35.61 -15.88
N TRP A 22 16.19 -36.46 -15.22
CA TRP A 22 16.54 -37.78 -15.72
C TRP A 22 15.31 -38.68 -15.81
N ARG A 23 15.07 -39.21 -17.01
CA ARG A 23 14.01 -40.18 -17.31
C ARG A 23 14.57 -41.29 -18.20
N PRO A 24 14.01 -42.50 -18.15
CA PRO A 24 14.32 -43.55 -19.12
C PRO A 24 14.15 -43.04 -20.56
N ALA A 25 15.08 -43.43 -21.43
CA ALA A 25 15.04 -43.05 -22.83
C ALA A 25 13.72 -43.51 -23.48
N GLY A 26 13.11 -42.66 -24.31
CA GLY A 26 11.85 -42.97 -25.01
C GLY A 26 10.57 -42.78 -24.19
N GLN A 27 10.67 -42.38 -22.91
CA GLN A 27 9.50 -42.16 -22.04
C GLN A 27 9.43 -40.72 -21.49
N PRO A 28 9.37 -39.68 -22.35
CA PRO A 28 9.21 -38.31 -21.88
C PRO A 28 7.82 -38.09 -21.28
N VAL A 29 7.74 -37.28 -20.22
CA VAL A 29 6.45 -36.83 -19.67
C VAL A 29 5.81 -35.87 -20.65
N LYS A 30 4.59 -36.19 -21.10
CA LYS A 30 3.81 -35.31 -21.97
C LYS A 30 3.25 -34.16 -21.14
N VAL A 31 3.50 -32.93 -21.59
CA VAL A 31 3.05 -31.71 -20.91
C VAL A 31 2.39 -30.75 -21.90
N LYS A 32 1.46 -29.94 -21.39
CA LYS A 32 0.83 -28.82 -22.07
C LYS A 32 1.79 -27.64 -22.07
N THR A 33 2.10 -27.12 -23.27
CA THR A 33 3.00 -25.96 -23.43
C THR A 33 2.29 -24.62 -23.19
N HIS A 34 0.98 -24.57 -23.39
CA HIS A 34 0.17 -23.36 -23.28
C HIS A 34 -1.01 -23.59 -22.34
N ASP A 35 -1.36 -22.57 -21.56
CA ASP A 35 -2.62 -22.46 -20.84
C ASP A 35 -3.62 -21.60 -21.63
N PHE A 36 -4.90 -21.94 -21.52
CA PHE A 36 -5.99 -21.10 -22.03
C PHE A 36 -6.66 -20.39 -20.83
N PRO A 37 -7.07 -19.11 -20.97
CA PRO A 37 -7.75 -18.39 -19.90
C PRO A 37 -8.96 -19.18 -19.35
N GLY A 38 -8.99 -19.40 -18.03
CA GLY A 38 -10.09 -20.07 -17.32
C GLY A 38 -10.00 -21.59 -17.22
N GLN A 39 -9.02 -22.25 -17.84
CA GLN A 39 -8.89 -23.72 -17.78
C GLN A 39 -7.81 -24.24 -16.81
N ALA A 40 -6.85 -23.39 -16.43
CA ALA A 40 -5.75 -23.77 -15.56
C ALA A 40 -5.97 -23.26 -14.14
N GLU A 41 -6.03 -24.19 -13.20
CA GLU A 41 -5.96 -23.89 -11.77
C GLU A 41 -4.59 -23.28 -11.43
N LYS A 42 -4.56 -22.27 -10.57
CA LYS A 42 -3.35 -21.51 -10.24
C LYS A 42 -3.10 -21.55 -8.74
N ALA A 43 -1.85 -21.78 -8.40
CA ALA A 43 -1.37 -21.73 -7.03
C ALA A 43 -0.47 -20.51 -6.82
N ILE A 44 -0.58 -19.87 -5.65
CA ILE A 44 0.15 -18.67 -5.29
C ILE A 44 1.05 -18.99 -4.10
N PRO A 45 2.35 -19.26 -4.32
CA PRO A 45 3.26 -19.57 -3.22
C PRO A 45 3.73 -18.26 -2.57
N TYR A 46 3.42 -18.06 -1.30
CA TYR A 46 3.98 -16.96 -0.51
C TYR A 46 5.01 -17.50 0.48
N GLY A 47 6.23 -16.98 0.39
CA GLY A 47 7.37 -17.48 1.15
C GLY A 47 7.74 -16.59 2.34
N ILE A 48 8.15 -17.24 3.43
CA ILE A 48 8.88 -16.65 4.55
C ILE A 48 10.20 -17.40 4.69
N TYR A 49 11.32 -16.68 4.57
CA TYR A 49 12.65 -17.22 4.83
C TYR A 49 13.20 -16.64 6.13
N ASP A 50 13.35 -17.50 7.13
CA ASP A 50 14.05 -17.18 8.36
C ASP A 50 15.56 -17.27 8.13
N MET A 51 16.20 -16.10 8.13
CA MET A 51 17.63 -16.00 7.86
C MET A 51 18.51 -16.50 9.00
N ALA A 52 18.00 -16.49 10.24
CA ALA A 52 18.77 -16.93 11.40
C ALA A 52 18.72 -18.45 11.56
N ALA A 53 17.53 -19.04 11.43
CA ALA A 53 17.37 -20.49 11.48
C ALA A 53 17.72 -21.20 10.15
N ASN A 54 17.86 -20.43 9.06
CA ASN A 54 17.99 -20.96 7.70
C ASN A 54 16.84 -21.93 7.36
N THR A 55 15.60 -21.55 7.68
CA THR A 55 14.39 -22.32 7.42
C THR A 55 13.44 -21.54 6.51
N GLY A 56 12.68 -22.28 5.69
CA GLY A 56 11.64 -21.74 4.82
C GLY A 56 10.25 -22.16 5.29
N TRP A 57 9.29 -21.26 5.12
CA TRP A 57 7.86 -21.54 5.22
C TRP A 57 7.19 -21.05 3.95
N VAL A 58 6.34 -21.87 3.35
CA VAL A 58 5.60 -21.49 2.14
C VAL A 58 4.12 -21.81 2.32
N SER A 59 3.29 -20.78 2.29
CA SER A 59 1.84 -20.93 2.22
C SER A 59 1.40 -20.90 0.75
N ILE A 60 0.61 -21.87 0.33
CA ILE A 60 0.08 -21.96 -1.04
C ILE A 60 -1.37 -21.47 -1.04
N GLY A 61 -1.61 -20.28 -1.59
CA GLY A 61 -2.95 -19.73 -1.76
C GLY A 61 -3.59 -20.20 -3.06
N THR A 62 -4.90 -20.39 -3.04
CA THR A 62 -5.73 -20.83 -4.18
C THR A 62 -6.55 -19.72 -4.83
N ASP A 63 -6.58 -18.52 -4.21
CA ASP A 63 -7.43 -17.41 -4.61
C ASP A 63 -6.60 -16.22 -5.15
N HIS A 64 -6.41 -15.16 -4.37
CA HIS A 64 -5.70 -13.95 -4.79
C HIS A 64 -4.44 -13.66 -3.97
N ASP A 65 -3.42 -13.12 -4.65
CA ASP A 65 -2.23 -12.58 -4.00
C ASP A 65 -2.56 -11.19 -3.44
N THR A 66 -3.03 -11.15 -2.20
CA THR A 66 -3.41 -9.92 -1.50
C THR A 66 -2.52 -9.67 -0.29
N ALA A 67 -2.51 -8.43 0.19
CA ALA A 67 -1.82 -8.09 1.44
C ALA A 67 -2.32 -8.92 2.64
N ALA A 68 -3.61 -9.25 2.69
CA ALA A 68 -4.18 -10.10 3.73
C ALA A 68 -3.62 -11.52 3.66
N PHE A 69 -3.50 -12.10 2.46
CA PHE A 69 -2.88 -13.41 2.27
C PHE A 69 -1.39 -13.41 2.68
N ALA A 70 -0.64 -12.38 2.28
CA ALA A 70 0.77 -12.23 2.64
C ALA A 70 0.97 -12.16 4.16
N VAL A 71 0.19 -11.35 4.86
CA VAL A 71 0.27 -11.24 6.32
C VAL A 71 -0.26 -12.50 7.02
N ALA A 72 -1.31 -13.13 6.49
CA ALA A 72 -1.79 -14.41 7.02
C ALA A 72 -0.72 -15.50 6.93
N SER A 73 0.06 -15.53 5.85
CA SER A 73 1.21 -16.44 5.72
C SER A 73 2.26 -16.20 6.82
N ILE A 74 2.58 -14.93 7.10
CA ILE A 74 3.50 -14.57 8.21
C ILE A 74 2.91 -14.96 9.57
N ARG A 75 1.60 -14.73 9.78
CA ARG A 75 0.86 -15.10 10.99
C ARG A 75 0.95 -16.61 11.23
N ARG A 76 0.68 -17.43 10.21
CA ARG A 76 0.76 -18.90 10.28
C ARG A 76 2.17 -19.36 10.65
N TRP A 77 3.19 -18.85 9.97
CA TRP A 77 4.58 -19.12 10.32
C TRP A 77 4.92 -18.75 11.77
N TRP A 78 4.50 -17.58 12.22
CA TRP A 78 4.74 -17.13 13.60
C TRP A 78 4.08 -18.06 14.62
N GLN A 79 2.82 -18.42 14.42
CA GLN A 79 2.06 -19.28 15.35
C GLN A 79 2.59 -20.72 15.37
N ALA A 80 2.96 -21.26 14.21
CA ALA A 80 3.42 -22.65 14.10
C ALA A 80 4.89 -22.83 14.53
N ARG A 81 5.74 -21.82 14.30
CA ARG A 81 7.19 -21.94 14.48
C ARG A 81 7.81 -20.75 15.16
N GLY A 82 7.61 -19.54 14.63
CA GLY A 82 8.34 -18.34 15.05
C GLY A 82 8.28 -18.07 16.56
N ARG A 83 7.10 -18.21 17.18
CA ARG A 83 6.93 -17.98 18.63
C ARG A 83 7.65 -19.01 19.51
N TYR A 84 7.85 -20.22 19.00
CA TYR A 84 8.53 -21.31 19.73
C TYR A 84 10.04 -21.26 19.54
N ASP A 85 10.48 -20.93 18.33
CA ASP A 85 11.90 -20.78 17.99
C ASP A 85 12.47 -19.49 18.63
N TYR A 86 11.63 -18.46 18.86
CA TYR A 86 12.02 -17.18 19.47
C TYR A 86 11.09 -16.72 20.61
N PRO A 87 11.03 -17.43 21.75
CA PRO A 87 10.03 -17.19 22.81
C PRO A 87 10.20 -15.85 23.55
N ARG A 88 11.37 -15.21 23.43
CA ARG A 88 11.67 -13.90 24.05
C ARG A 88 11.68 -12.76 23.05
N ALA A 89 11.30 -13.01 21.78
CA ALA A 89 11.28 -11.96 20.79
C ALA A 89 10.21 -10.91 21.15
N ARG A 90 10.62 -9.65 21.12
CA ARG A 90 9.72 -8.48 21.22
C ARG A 90 9.61 -7.72 19.90
N ARG A 91 10.44 -8.09 18.91
CA ARG A 91 10.58 -7.37 17.65
C ARG A 91 10.74 -8.36 16.51
N LEU A 92 10.04 -8.11 15.41
CA LEU A 92 10.18 -8.85 14.15
C LEU A 92 10.65 -7.89 13.07
N MET A 93 11.81 -8.17 12.47
CA MET A 93 12.27 -7.45 11.29
C MET A 93 11.94 -8.25 10.03
N ILE A 94 11.24 -7.61 9.10
CA ILE A 94 10.79 -8.14 7.82
C ILE A 94 11.50 -7.38 6.70
N THR A 95 12.22 -8.09 5.84
CA THR A 95 12.69 -7.54 4.57
C THR A 95 11.80 -8.02 3.44
N ALA A 96 11.26 -7.09 2.67
CA ALA A 96 10.37 -7.37 1.56
C ALA A 96 10.83 -6.60 0.32
N ASP A 97 10.51 -7.09 -0.86
CA ASP A 97 10.58 -6.27 -2.05
C ASP A 97 9.49 -5.17 -2.01
N GLY A 98 9.50 -4.26 -3.00
CA GLY A 98 8.60 -3.12 -3.04
C GLY A 98 7.29 -3.35 -3.82
N GLY A 99 7.06 -4.56 -4.33
CA GLY A 99 5.98 -4.89 -5.27
C GLY A 99 4.80 -5.63 -4.65
N GLY A 100 3.77 -5.92 -5.44
CA GLY A 100 2.73 -6.89 -5.10
C GLY A 100 1.96 -6.67 -3.79
N SER A 101 1.61 -7.78 -3.15
CA SER A 101 0.82 -7.86 -1.91
C SER A 101 1.51 -7.27 -0.69
N ASN A 102 2.84 -7.33 -0.65
CA ASN A 102 3.71 -6.79 0.38
C ASN A 102 4.28 -5.40 0.03
N GLY A 103 3.77 -4.72 -0.99
CA GLY A 103 4.36 -3.46 -1.45
C GLY A 103 4.25 -2.31 -0.43
N TYR A 104 5.27 -1.44 -0.41
CA TYR A 104 5.35 -0.31 0.53
C TYR A 104 4.20 0.72 0.41
N ARG A 105 3.56 0.79 -0.78
CA ARG A 105 2.39 1.64 -1.04
C ARG A 105 1.06 0.97 -0.67
N THR A 106 1.08 -0.34 -0.42
CA THR A 106 -0.12 -1.12 -0.20
C THR A 106 -0.66 -0.82 1.20
N ARG A 107 -1.80 -0.13 1.26
CA ARG A 107 -2.46 0.24 2.52
C ARG A 107 -2.84 -1.00 3.34
N GLY A 108 -3.41 -1.99 2.64
CA GLY A 108 -3.78 -3.28 3.24
C GLY A 108 -2.59 -4.00 3.89
N TRP A 109 -1.37 -3.84 3.37
CA TRP A 109 -0.17 -4.44 3.95
C TRP A 109 0.12 -3.83 5.32
N LYS A 110 0.06 -2.50 5.43
CA LYS A 110 0.30 -1.78 6.69
C LYS A 110 -0.79 -2.07 7.72
N THR A 111 -2.06 -2.09 7.33
CA THR A 111 -3.16 -2.39 8.26
C THR A 111 -3.08 -3.81 8.78
N GLN A 112 -2.90 -4.79 7.89
CA GLN A 112 -2.83 -6.20 8.28
C GLN A 112 -1.61 -6.48 9.17
N LEU A 113 -0.46 -5.86 8.89
CA LEU A 113 0.70 -5.96 9.76
C LEU A 113 0.49 -5.27 11.12
N ALA A 114 -0.32 -4.21 11.20
CA ALA A 114 -0.67 -3.58 12.46
C ALA A 114 -1.54 -4.52 13.31
N ASP A 115 -2.53 -5.17 12.69
CA ASP A 115 -3.34 -6.21 13.34
C ASP A 115 -2.44 -7.36 13.84
N LEU A 116 -1.51 -7.81 13.01
CA LEU A 116 -0.54 -8.84 13.41
C LEU A 116 0.37 -8.38 14.57
N ALA A 117 0.81 -7.13 14.56
CA ALA A 117 1.61 -6.57 15.66
C ALA A 117 0.81 -6.59 16.97
N ALA A 118 -0.45 -6.14 16.93
CA ALA A 118 -1.36 -6.17 18.07
C ALA A 118 -1.63 -7.60 18.58
N GLU A 119 -1.89 -8.56 17.68
CA GLU A 119 -2.11 -9.96 18.02
C GLU A 119 -0.89 -10.65 18.66
N THR A 120 0.31 -10.33 18.17
CA THR A 120 1.54 -11.02 18.56
C THR A 120 2.28 -10.32 19.70
N GLY A 121 1.97 -9.06 19.97
CA GLY A 121 2.72 -8.22 20.91
C GLY A 121 4.12 -7.83 20.41
N LEU A 122 4.42 -8.02 19.11
CA LEU A 122 5.72 -7.70 18.52
C LEU A 122 5.73 -6.30 17.91
N ASP A 123 6.83 -5.57 18.07
CA ASP A 123 7.13 -4.46 17.17
C ASP A 123 7.56 -5.02 15.81
N ILE A 124 6.76 -4.78 14.78
CA ILE A 124 7.04 -5.28 13.43
C ILE A 124 7.70 -4.16 12.63
N THR A 125 8.99 -4.34 12.34
CA THR A 125 9.76 -3.43 11.49
C THR A 125 9.85 -3.98 10.08
N VAL A 126 9.42 -3.20 9.10
CA VAL A 126 9.51 -3.53 7.68
C VAL A 126 10.59 -2.67 7.04
N CYS A 127 11.47 -3.32 6.27
CA CYS A 127 12.44 -2.65 5.42
C CYS A 127 12.26 -3.10 3.98
N HIS A 128 11.78 -2.19 3.12
CA HIS A 128 11.62 -2.49 1.70
C HIS A 128 12.93 -2.30 0.94
N LEU A 129 13.24 -3.26 0.07
CA LEU A 129 14.31 -3.12 -0.91
C LEU A 129 13.92 -2.07 -1.99
N PRO A 130 14.88 -1.28 -2.51
CA PRO A 130 14.61 -0.32 -3.57
C PRO A 130 13.97 -0.96 -4.83
N PRO A 131 13.18 -0.20 -5.60
CA PRO A 131 12.65 -0.68 -6.88
C PRO A 131 13.75 -1.22 -7.80
N GLY A 132 13.48 -2.34 -8.49
CA GLY A 132 14.45 -3.00 -9.38
C GLY A 132 15.53 -3.81 -8.65
N THR A 133 15.42 -3.96 -7.32
CA THR A 133 16.38 -4.74 -6.51
C THR A 133 15.79 -6.02 -5.92
N SER A 134 14.65 -6.51 -6.43
CA SER A 134 14.00 -7.76 -5.95
C SER A 134 14.97 -8.95 -5.96
N LYS A 135 15.87 -9.04 -6.95
CA LYS A 135 16.94 -10.05 -6.97
C LYS A 135 17.76 -10.09 -5.68
N TRP A 136 17.97 -8.95 -5.02
CA TRP A 136 18.76 -8.89 -3.79
C TRP A 136 17.98 -9.30 -2.53
N ASN A 137 16.67 -9.55 -2.64
CA ASN A 137 15.87 -10.12 -1.56
C ASN A 137 16.39 -11.52 -1.22
N LYS A 138 16.67 -11.80 0.05
CA LYS A 138 17.37 -13.04 0.43
C LYS A 138 16.55 -14.28 0.12
N ILE A 139 15.23 -14.21 0.27
CA ILE A 139 14.29 -15.29 -0.04
C ILE A 139 14.42 -15.77 -1.49
N GLU A 140 14.65 -14.88 -2.45
CA GLU A 140 14.77 -15.24 -3.86
C GLU A 140 15.96 -16.20 -4.10
N HIS A 141 17.11 -15.86 -3.52
CA HIS A 141 18.33 -16.65 -3.70
C HIS A 141 18.46 -17.83 -2.74
N ARG A 142 17.87 -17.75 -1.54
CA ARG A 142 18.05 -18.76 -0.49
C ARG A 142 16.91 -19.77 -0.43
N LEU A 143 15.68 -19.36 -0.69
CA LEU A 143 14.50 -20.22 -0.63
C LEU A 143 13.98 -20.55 -2.02
N PHE A 144 13.55 -19.54 -2.79
CA PHE A 144 12.87 -19.78 -4.07
C PHE A 144 13.79 -20.37 -5.13
N SER A 145 15.08 -20.02 -5.17
CA SER A 145 16.04 -20.68 -6.06
C SER A 145 16.12 -22.19 -5.80
N ARG A 146 16.09 -22.59 -4.52
CA ARG A 146 16.19 -24.00 -4.10
C ARG A 146 14.93 -24.76 -4.47
N ILE A 147 13.76 -24.15 -4.23
CA ILE A 147 12.46 -24.70 -4.61
C ILE A 147 12.38 -24.87 -6.14
N THR A 148 12.76 -23.83 -6.91
CA THR A 148 12.80 -23.90 -8.38
C THR A 148 13.70 -25.04 -8.86
N MET A 149 14.87 -25.21 -8.24
CA MET A 149 15.76 -26.32 -8.59
C MET A 149 15.17 -27.69 -8.24
N ASN A 150 14.35 -27.79 -7.20
CA ASN A 150 13.80 -29.06 -6.72
C ASN A 150 12.71 -29.63 -7.63
N TRP A 151 11.84 -28.78 -8.20
CA TRP A 151 10.77 -29.22 -9.10
C TRP A 151 11.05 -28.99 -10.59
N ARG A 152 12.28 -28.65 -10.96
CA ARG A 152 12.65 -28.37 -12.36
C ARG A 152 12.26 -29.54 -13.28
N GLY A 153 11.66 -29.24 -14.42
CA GLY A 153 11.22 -30.25 -15.40
C GLY A 153 10.09 -31.18 -14.94
N ARG A 154 9.55 -31.02 -13.73
CA ARG A 154 8.41 -31.78 -13.21
C ARG A 154 7.12 -30.96 -13.34
N PRO A 155 6.04 -31.52 -13.93
CA PRO A 155 4.73 -30.89 -13.86
C PRO A 155 4.21 -30.91 -12.43
N LEU A 156 3.57 -29.81 -12.00
CA LEU A 156 2.93 -29.68 -10.70
C LEU A 156 1.48 -30.17 -10.82
N THR A 157 1.29 -31.48 -10.94
CA THR A 157 0.01 -32.08 -11.36
C THR A 157 -1.14 -31.85 -10.38
N SER A 158 -0.83 -31.58 -9.10
CA SER A 158 -1.80 -31.22 -8.08
C SER A 158 -1.18 -30.29 -7.03
N HIS A 159 -2.03 -29.66 -6.22
CA HIS A 159 -1.62 -28.93 -5.02
C HIS A 159 -0.77 -29.79 -4.08
N GLU A 160 -1.12 -31.07 -3.91
CA GLU A 160 -0.36 -32.00 -3.09
C GLU A 160 1.05 -32.24 -3.64
N VAL A 161 1.19 -32.47 -4.96
CA VAL A 161 2.51 -32.62 -5.58
C VAL A 161 3.36 -31.37 -5.39
N MET A 162 2.75 -30.19 -5.50
CA MET A 162 3.42 -28.92 -5.25
C MET A 162 3.88 -28.79 -3.79
N LEU A 163 3.01 -29.07 -2.83
CA LEU A 163 3.33 -29.07 -1.39
C LEU A 163 4.48 -30.02 -1.07
N GLN A 164 4.36 -31.28 -1.48
CA GLN A 164 5.37 -32.31 -1.23
C GLN A 164 6.72 -31.92 -1.85
N THR A 165 6.70 -31.33 -3.05
CA THR A 165 7.95 -30.93 -3.70
C THR A 165 8.58 -29.69 -3.04
N ILE A 166 7.78 -28.75 -2.53
CA ILE A 166 8.32 -27.64 -1.75
C ILE A 166 8.89 -28.16 -0.43
N ALA A 167 8.14 -28.97 0.31
CA ALA A 167 8.53 -29.53 1.59
C ALA A 167 9.80 -30.40 1.51
N ALA A 168 9.99 -31.12 0.40
CA ALA A 168 11.19 -31.90 0.13
C ALA A 168 12.45 -31.05 -0.18
N THR A 169 12.31 -29.72 -0.31
CA THR A 169 13.43 -28.84 -0.65
C THR A 169 14.42 -28.77 0.51
N THR A 170 15.64 -29.24 0.27
CA THR A 170 16.74 -29.13 1.23
C THR A 170 18.02 -28.55 0.61
N SER A 171 18.97 -28.14 1.45
CA SER A 171 20.29 -27.72 0.98
C SER A 171 21.44 -28.33 1.77
N ARG A 172 22.62 -28.38 1.14
CA ARG A 172 23.88 -28.75 1.80
C ARG A 172 24.22 -27.85 2.98
N THR A 173 23.70 -26.63 3.01
CA THR A 173 23.88 -25.68 4.12
C THR A 173 22.78 -25.81 5.17
N GLY A 174 21.95 -26.86 5.11
CA GLY A 174 20.93 -27.16 6.12
C GLY A 174 19.59 -26.45 5.94
N LEU A 175 19.27 -25.92 4.75
CA LEU A 175 17.93 -25.37 4.52
C LEU A 175 16.89 -26.49 4.65
N THR A 176 15.84 -26.24 5.41
CA THR A 176 14.61 -27.04 5.44
C THR A 176 13.42 -26.16 5.13
N VAL A 177 12.41 -26.70 4.45
CA VAL A 177 11.23 -25.93 4.02
C VAL A 177 9.97 -26.64 4.49
N HIS A 178 9.08 -25.90 5.13
CA HIS A 178 7.71 -26.33 5.39
C HIS A 178 6.79 -25.74 4.33
N ALA A 179 5.79 -26.51 3.89
CA ALA A 179 4.80 -26.07 2.93
C ALA A 179 3.41 -26.49 3.38
N GLU A 180 2.44 -25.58 3.28
CA GLU A 180 1.04 -25.84 3.61
C GLU A 180 0.10 -25.14 2.64
N LEU A 181 -1.10 -25.70 2.49
CA LEU A 181 -2.17 -25.07 1.73
C LEU A 181 -2.88 -24.05 2.61
N ASP A 182 -3.12 -22.86 2.08
CA ASP A 182 -4.01 -21.88 2.69
C ASP A 182 -5.32 -21.83 1.90
N SER A 183 -6.36 -22.44 2.47
CA SER A 183 -7.72 -22.41 1.94
C SER A 183 -8.53 -21.17 2.39
N GLY A 184 -7.87 -20.17 2.98
CA GLY A 184 -8.50 -18.92 3.36
C GLY A 184 -8.94 -18.11 2.14
N GLU A 185 -10.04 -17.39 2.28
CA GLU A 185 -10.54 -16.48 1.25
C GLU A 185 -9.98 -15.07 1.48
N TYR A 186 -9.43 -14.47 0.43
CA TYR A 186 -8.77 -13.17 0.51
C TYR A 186 -9.30 -12.22 -0.55
N PRO A 187 -10.47 -11.61 -0.33
CA PRO A 187 -11.15 -10.83 -1.36
C PRO A 187 -10.31 -9.62 -1.78
N THR A 188 -10.36 -9.33 -3.08
CA THR A 188 -9.69 -8.17 -3.66
C THR A 188 -10.54 -6.91 -3.55
N GLY A 189 -9.91 -5.74 -3.71
CA GLY A 189 -10.63 -4.47 -3.75
C GLY A 189 -11.09 -3.93 -2.39
N ILE A 190 -10.68 -4.54 -1.28
CA ILE A 190 -10.89 -4.00 0.07
C ILE A 190 -10.25 -2.60 0.12
N ARG A 191 -11.09 -1.61 0.46
CA ARG A 191 -10.65 -0.22 0.58
C ARG A 191 -10.27 0.05 2.02
N VAL A 192 -9.04 0.50 2.22
CA VAL A 192 -8.60 1.10 3.48
C VAL A 192 -8.71 2.62 3.34
N SER A 193 -9.41 3.24 4.28
CA SER A 193 -9.63 4.69 4.36
C SER A 193 -8.40 5.44 4.90
N ASP A 194 -8.36 6.76 4.67
CA ASP A 194 -7.32 7.66 5.19
C ASP A 194 -7.28 7.70 6.71
N ASN A 195 -8.45 7.64 7.35
CA ASN A 195 -8.53 7.60 8.80
C ASN A 195 -7.91 6.31 9.36
N GLU A 196 -8.19 5.15 8.75
CA GLU A 196 -7.60 3.88 9.18
C GLU A 196 -6.07 3.87 9.06
N ILE A 197 -5.51 4.41 7.97
CA ILE A 197 -4.05 4.50 7.81
C ILE A 197 -3.43 5.50 8.78
N ALA A 198 -4.09 6.65 9.01
CA ALA A 198 -3.60 7.66 9.93
C ALA A 198 -3.61 7.18 11.39
N ALA A 199 -4.58 6.31 11.74
CA ALA A 199 -4.71 5.73 13.07
C ALA A 199 -3.76 4.56 13.35
N LEU A 200 -3.00 4.08 12.35
CA LEU A 200 -2.07 2.98 12.57
C LEU A 200 -0.97 3.39 13.55
N PRO A 201 -0.57 2.49 14.47
CA PRO A 201 0.53 2.71 15.41
C PRO A 201 1.89 2.58 14.69
N ILE A 202 2.14 3.46 13.71
CA ILE A 202 3.26 3.38 12.76
C ILE A 202 4.30 4.48 12.98
N ASN A 203 5.52 4.08 13.31
CA ASN A 203 6.68 4.95 13.35
C ASN A 203 7.49 4.79 12.07
N ARG A 204 7.46 5.83 11.22
CA ARG A 204 8.26 5.90 9.99
C ARG A 204 9.72 6.20 10.33
N HIS A 205 10.65 5.49 9.69
CA HIS A 205 12.07 5.68 9.94
C HIS A 205 12.58 6.98 9.29
N ARG A 206 13.64 7.56 9.85
CA ARG A 206 14.28 8.78 9.30
C ARG A 206 14.78 8.57 7.87
N PHE A 207 15.31 7.38 7.57
CA PHE A 207 15.82 7.03 6.25
C PHE A 207 14.75 6.27 5.46
N HIS A 208 14.21 6.90 4.42
CA HIS A 208 13.12 6.37 3.59
C HIS A 208 11.92 5.89 4.41
N GLY A 209 11.33 6.76 5.23
CA GLY A 209 10.18 6.44 6.08
C GLY A 209 8.91 6.01 5.32
N ASP A 210 8.86 6.27 4.02
CA ASP A 210 7.86 5.73 3.09
C ASP A 210 8.01 4.23 2.86
N TRP A 211 9.23 3.70 2.97
CA TRP A 211 9.63 2.30 2.74
C TRP A 211 10.00 1.57 4.03
N ASN A 212 10.45 2.29 5.04
CA ASN A 212 10.99 1.73 6.26
C ASN A 212 10.19 2.26 7.45
N TYR A 213 9.56 1.35 8.18
CA TYR A 213 8.67 1.73 9.27
C TYR A 213 8.57 0.61 10.29
N THR A 214 8.17 0.98 11.50
CA THR A 214 7.87 0.06 12.59
C THR A 214 6.42 0.22 12.99
N LEU A 215 5.69 -0.89 13.07
CA LEU A 215 4.34 -0.98 13.59
C LEU A 215 4.41 -1.51 15.02
N HIS A 216 3.75 -0.82 15.94
CA HIS A 216 3.77 -1.14 17.36
C HIS A 216 2.53 -1.95 17.75
N PRO A 217 2.65 -2.83 18.77
CA PRO A 217 1.52 -3.54 19.34
C PRO A 217 0.71 -2.56 20.20
N GLN A 218 -0.19 -1.79 19.58
CA GLN A 218 -1.18 -0.98 20.30
C GLN A 218 -2.56 -1.61 20.15
N HIS A 219 -3.20 -1.90 21.28
CA HIS A 219 -4.58 -2.36 21.29
C HIS A 219 -5.50 -1.14 21.13
N PRO A 220 -6.60 -1.20 20.36
CA PRO A 220 -7.57 -0.10 20.23
C PRO A 220 -8.21 0.38 21.55
N ALA A 221 -7.93 -0.29 22.68
CA ALA A 221 -8.45 0.05 24.01
C ALA A 221 -7.50 0.94 24.85
N ASP A 222 -6.21 1.06 24.50
CA ASP A 222 -5.24 1.80 25.32
C ASP A 222 -5.26 3.33 25.11
N THR A 223 -6.02 3.83 24.13
CA THR A 223 -6.20 5.27 23.90
C THR A 223 -7.04 5.97 24.99
N ALA A 224 -7.67 5.23 25.90
CA ALA A 224 -8.55 5.82 26.91
C ALA A 224 -7.89 6.06 28.29
N THR A 225 -6.72 5.48 28.60
CA THR A 225 -6.16 5.60 29.95
C THR A 225 -4.64 5.61 29.96
N THR A 226 -4.02 6.68 29.45
CA THR A 226 -2.72 7.09 30.00
C THR A 226 -2.68 8.60 29.98
N GLY A 227 -2.76 9.20 31.18
CA GLY A 227 -2.69 10.64 31.37
C GLY A 227 -1.35 11.17 30.88
N SER A 228 -1.35 11.81 29.73
CA SER A 228 -0.26 12.66 29.25
C SER A 228 -0.60 14.11 29.55
N THR A 229 0.40 14.81 30.08
CA THR A 229 0.36 16.21 30.48
C THR A 229 -0.17 17.13 29.38
N PRO A 230 -0.89 18.22 29.73
CA PRO A 230 -1.60 19.06 28.76
C PRO A 230 -0.71 19.67 27.65
N ASP A 231 0.60 19.78 27.87
CA ASP A 231 1.56 20.33 26.89
C ASP A 231 1.92 19.35 25.75
N GLU A 232 1.99 18.03 26.00
CA GLU A 232 2.34 17.05 24.96
C GLU A 232 1.13 16.69 24.08
N ALA A 233 -0.07 16.69 24.66
CA ALA A 233 -1.33 16.51 23.92
C ALA A 233 -1.62 17.67 22.95
N MET A 234 -1.07 18.85 23.20
CA MET A 234 -1.20 20.00 22.30
C MET A 234 -0.27 19.88 21.08
N ALA A 235 0.94 19.36 21.27
CA ALA A 235 1.90 19.12 20.19
C ALA A 235 1.44 18.01 19.23
N ASP A 236 0.79 16.97 19.74
CA ASP A 236 0.33 15.84 18.91
C ASP A 236 -0.95 16.16 18.11
N ARG A 237 -1.79 17.07 18.63
CA ARG A 237 -2.96 17.62 17.90
C ARG A 237 -2.60 18.53 16.73
N LEU A 238 -1.40 19.11 16.73
CA LEU A 238 -0.94 20.05 15.71
C LEU A 238 -0.41 19.37 14.43
N THR A 239 -0.38 18.02 14.36
CA THR A 239 0.39 17.31 13.32
C THR A 239 -0.47 16.67 12.21
N TYR A 240 -1.80 16.63 12.34
CA TYR A 240 -2.68 16.03 11.32
C TYR A 240 -3.63 17.05 10.68
N LEU A 241 -3.17 17.71 9.61
CA LEU A 241 -4.06 18.44 8.70
C LEU A 241 -4.88 17.43 7.90
N THR A 242 -6.15 17.26 8.26
CA THR A 242 -7.10 16.44 7.49
C THR A 242 -7.63 17.21 6.27
N PRO A 243 -8.20 16.55 5.25
CA PRO A 243 -8.88 17.24 4.14
C PRO A 243 -9.95 18.23 4.62
N ARG A 244 -10.65 17.91 5.73
CA ARG A 244 -11.64 18.79 6.37
C ARG A 244 -11.02 20.03 7.01
N THR A 245 -9.77 19.92 7.49
CA THR A 245 -8.98 21.02 8.03
C THR A 245 -8.54 21.98 6.93
N LEU A 246 -8.20 21.48 5.75
CA LEU A 246 -7.83 22.30 4.58
C LEU A 246 -9.03 23.03 3.95
N GLN A 247 -10.26 22.55 4.18
CA GLN A 247 -11.51 23.22 3.81
C GLN A 247 -11.95 24.30 4.81
N HIS A 248 -11.07 24.78 5.69
CA HIS A 248 -11.44 25.79 6.68
C HIS A 248 -11.70 27.15 6.00
N PRO A 249 -12.76 27.90 6.39
CA PRO A 249 -13.11 29.17 5.75
C PRO A 249 -12.01 30.21 5.73
N GLU A 250 -11.14 30.22 6.74
CA GLU A 250 -10.02 31.16 6.84
C GLU A 250 -8.91 30.86 5.82
N LEU A 251 -8.75 29.58 5.46
CA LEU A 251 -7.83 29.17 4.39
C LEU A 251 -8.44 29.39 3.01
N THR A 252 -9.68 28.98 2.80
CA THR A 252 -10.35 29.00 1.49
C THR A 252 -10.95 30.35 1.13
N GLY A 253 -11.23 31.21 2.12
CA GLY A 253 -11.93 32.49 1.96
C GLY A 253 -13.44 32.33 1.72
N MET A 254 -14.00 31.13 1.88
CA MET A 254 -15.41 30.82 1.63
C MET A 254 -15.91 29.76 2.61
N THR A 255 -17.21 29.74 2.89
CA THR A 255 -17.79 28.73 3.78
C THR A 255 -17.65 27.33 3.18
N ARG A 256 -17.68 26.29 4.03
CA ARG A 256 -17.63 24.89 3.57
C ARG A 256 -18.78 24.55 2.61
N LEU A 257 -19.94 25.15 2.81
CA LEU A 257 -21.11 24.99 1.93
C LEU A 257 -20.88 25.65 0.56
N GLN A 258 -20.30 26.86 0.53
CA GLN A 258 -19.93 27.52 -0.72
C GLN A 258 -18.86 26.72 -1.47
N LEU A 259 -17.88 26.15 -0.76
CA LEU A 259 -16.87 25.29 -1.35
C LEU A 259 -17.46 24.00 -1.91
N SER A 260 -18.41 23.35 -1.21
CA SER A 260 -19.06 22.14 -1.74
C SER A 260 -19.89 22.46 -2.98
N GLN A 261 -20.68 23.54 -2.96
CA GLN A 261 -21.43 24.02 -4.13
C GLN A 261 -20.51 24.33 -5.31
N LEU A 262 -19.34 24.92 -5.04
CA LEU A 262 -18.32 25.17 -6.05
C LEU A 262 -17.80 23.86 -6.66
N ILE A 263 -17.43 22.88 -5.83
CA ILE A 263 -16.98 21.56 -6.29
C ILE A 263 -18.05 20.88 -7.16
N ASP A 264 -19.31 20.90 -6.72
CA ASP A 264 -20.42 20.27 -7.43
C ASP A 264 -20.69 20.95 -8.78
N SER A 265 -20.57 22.29 -8.85
CA SER A 265 -20.72 23.06 -10.10
C SER A 265 -19.61 22.80 -11.12
N LEU A 266 -18.36 22.65 -10.66
CA LEU A 266 -17.19 22.51 -11.53
C LEU A 266 -16.92 21.08 -11.97
N THR A 267 -17.33 20.08 -11.17
CA THR A 267 -17.06 18.67 -11.45
C THR A 267 -17.53 18.23 -12.85
N PRO A 268 -18.77 18.54 -13.30
CA PRO A 268 -19.23 18.18 -14.65
C PRO A 268 -18.38 18.81 -15.76
N ALA A 269 -18.01 20.09 -15.61
CA ALA A 269 -17.18 20.79 -16.59
C ALA A 269 -15.76 20.21 -16.68
N MET A 270 -15.19 19.81 -15.54
CA MET A 270 -13.89 19.14 -15.47
C MET A 270 -13.91 17.74 -16.12
N GLU A 271 -15.01 17.00 -16.01
CA GLU A 271 -15.18 15.71 -16.66
C GLU A 271 -15.21 15.85 -18.19
N VAL A 272 -15.96 16.84 -18.69
CA VAL A 272 -16.02 17.16 -20.13
C VAL A 272 -14.64 17.57 -20.65
N GLN A 273 -13.94 18.47 -19.94
CA GLN A 273 -12.61 18.92 -20.34
C GLN A 273 -11.60 17.76 -20.38
N ARG A 274 -11.65 16.85 -19.39
CA ARG A 274 -10.80 15.67 -19.36
C ARG A 274 -11.07 14.73 -20.53
N GLU A 275 -12.33 14.46 -20.84
CA GLU A 275 -12.69 13.59 -21.95
C GLU A 275 -12.29 14.22 -23.29
N GLN A 276 -12.40 15.54 -23.44
CA GLN A 276 -11.91 16.26 -24.62
C GLN A 276 -10.40 16.12 -24.81
N VAL A 277 -9.60 16.31 -23.75
CA VAL A 277 -8.14 16.11 -23.80
C VAL A 277 -7.80 14.67 -24.18
N LEU A 278 -8.51 13.69 -23.62
CA LEU A 278 -8.30 12.29 -23.93
C LEU A 278 -8.73 11.93 -25.36
N ARG A 279 -9.82 12.51 -25.87
CA ARG A 279 -10.27 12.38 -27.27
C ARG A 279 -9.20 12.93 -28.22
N THR A 280 -8.68 14.13 -27.97
CA THR A 280 -7.62 14.72 -28.80
C THR A 280 -6.36 13.85 -28.83
N ARG A 281 -5.98 13.24 -27.69
CA ARG A 281 -4.84 12.32 -27.62
C ARG A 281 -5.08 10.98 -28.32
N ARG A 282 -6.31 10.48 -28.28
CA ARG A 282 -6.70 9.20 -28.92
C ARG A 282 -6.95 9.34 -30.42
N GLY A 283 -7.35 10.52 -30.90
CA GLY A 283 -7.69 10.78 -32.30
C GLY A 283 -9.07 10.25 -32.72
N HIS A 284 -9.79 9.56 -31.84
CA HIS A 284 -11.13 9.03 -32.09
C HIS A 284 -12.01 9.06 -30.83
N GLU A 285 -13.32 8.85 -31.00
CA GLU A 285 -14.26 8.76 -29.88
C GLU A 285 -14.08 7.50 -29.05
N ARG A 286 -14.58 7.57 -27.82
CA ARG A 286 -14.43 6.53 -26.82
C ARG A 286 -15.26 5.29 -27.19
N LEU A 287 -14.62 4.11 -27.20
CA LEU A 287 -15.23 2.83 -27.61
C LEU A 287 -15.71 1.93 -26.44
N VAL A 288 -15.32 2.24 -25.19
CA VAL A 288 -15.61 1.41 -23.99
C VAL A 288 -16.08 2.30 -22.85
N ALA A 289 -17.01 1.85 -22.01
CA ALA A 289 -17.58 2.61 -20.89
C ALA A 289 -16.53 3.15 -19.86
N PRO A 290 -16.84 4.23 -19.11
CA PRO A 290 -16.07 4.73 -17.95
C PRO A 290 -15.66 3.62 -16.97
N GLY A 291 -14.38 3.53 -16.58
CA GLY A 291 -13.99 2.62 -15.49
C GLY A 291 -12.59 1.98 -15.52
N PRO A 292 -12.07 1.47 -16.66
CA PRO A 292 -10.91 0.56 -16.62
C PRO A 292 -9.53 1.25 -16.67
N GLY A 293 -9.47 2.59 -16.62
CA GLY A 293 -8.23 3.35 -16.74
C GLY A 293 -7.57 3.72 -15.40
N ALA A 294 -6.27 4.06 -15.45
CA ALA A 294 -5.54 4.56 -14.29
C ALA A 294 -6.25 5.76 -13.64
N LYS A 295 -6.51 5.65 -12.34
CA LYS A 295 -7.18 6.71 -11.57
C LYS A 295 -6.26 7.92 -11.43
N ALA A 296 -6.85 9.13 -11.49
CA ALA A 296 -6.09 10.36 -11.31
C ALA A 296 -5.57 10.44 -9.86
N LYS A 297 -4.36 10.97 -9.68
CA LYS A 297 -3.71 11.13 -8.36
C LYS A 297 -4.42 12.12 -7.44
N LEU A 298 -5.24 13.03 -7.97
CA LEU A 298 -6.08 13.96 -7.22
C LEU A 298 -7.53 13.76 -7.66
N THR A 299 -8.46 13.77 -6.70
CA THR A 299 -9.89 13.83 -6.99
C THR A 299 -10.27 15.19 -7.59
N TYR A 300 -11.46 15.31 -8.18
CA TYR A 300 -11.93 16.61 -8.67
C TYR A 300 -12.09 17.62 -7.52
N ALA A 301 -12.60 17.17 -6.38
CA ALA A 301 -12.69 17.97 -5.16
C ALA A 301 -11.32 18.49 -4.70
N ASP A 302 -10.29 17.62 -4.67
CA ASP A 302 -8.94 18.02 -4.25
C ASP A 302 -8.27 18.95 -5.25
N ARG A 303 -8.55 18.79 -6.55
CA ARG A 303 -8.06 19.73 -7.58
C ARG A 303 -8.64 21.12 -7.40
N VAL A 304 -9.94 21.23 -7.12
CA VAL A 304 -10.60 22.52 -6.85
C VAL A 304 -10.04 23.12 -5.57
N LEU A 305 -9.99 22.35 -4.47
CA LEU A 305 -9.46 22.84 -3.20
C LEU A 305 -8.00 23.29 -3.31
N ALA A 306 -7.11 22.48 -3.91
CA ALA A 306 -5.71 22.87 -4.11
C ALA A 306 -5.56 24.14 -4.95
N THR A 307 -6.42 24.33 -5.96
CA THR A 307 -6.44 25.53 -6.79
C THR A 307 -6.92 26.75 -6.02
N VAL A 308 -7.98 26.61 -5.20
CA VAL A 308 -8.48 27.66 -4.31
C VAL A 308 -7.37 28.12 -3.36
N LEU A 309 -6.71 27.19 -2.67
CA LEU A 309 -5.61 27.50 -1.74
C LEU A 309 -4.42 28.14 -2.47
N HIS A 310 -4.11 27.69 -3.69
CA HIS A 310 -3.08 28.33 -4.50
C HIS A 310 -3.44 29.79 -4.87
N LEU A 311 -4.68 30.04 -5.31
CA LEU A 311 -5.16 31.38 -5.68
C LEU A 311 -5.27 32.32 -4.47
N ARG A 312 -5.57 31.76 -3.28
CA ARG A 312 -5.48 32.46 -1.98
C ARG A 312 -4.04 32.85 -1.61
N LYS A 313 -3.01 32.36 -2.32
CA LYS A 313 -1.58 32.61 -2.05
C LYS A 313 -1.11 32.22 -0.64
N ILE A 314 -1.77 31.24 -0.02
CA ILE A 314 -1.47 30.84 1.38
C ILE A 314 -0.24 29.96 1.51
N ALA A 315 0.16 29.26 0.44
CA ALA A 315 1.22 28.26 0.47
C ALA A 315 1.94 28.18 -0.89
N THR A 316 3.19 27.73 -0.89
CA THR A 316 3.93 27.41 -2.12
C THR A 316 3.36 26.16 -2.78
N MET A 317 3.64 25.97 -4.07
CA MET A 317 3.22 24.74 -4.79
C MET A 317 3.83 23.48 -4.18
N ASP A 318 5.04 23.56 -3.62
CA ASP A 318 5.70 22.45 -2.93
C ASP A 318 4.98 22.11 -1.63
N LEU A 319 4.59 23.13 -0.85
CA LEU A 319 3.82 22.94 0.38
C LEU A 319 2.42 22.37 0.07
N LEU A 320 1.73 22.89 -0.95
CA LEU A 320 0.46 22.30 -1.41
C LEU A 320 0.67 20.87 -1.92
N GLY A 321 1.77 20.57 -2.61
CA GLY A 321 2.14 19.21 -2.99
C GLY A 321 2.20 18.29 -1.78
N GLN A 322 2.91 18.70 -0.73
CA GLN A 322 2.99 17.94 0.52
C GLN A 322 1.62 17.76 1.20
N LEU A 323 0.77 18.79 1.22
CA LEU A 323 -0.56 18.74 1.85
C LEU A 323 -1.54 17.80 1.14
N PHE A 324 -1.40 17.64 -0.18
CA PHE A 324 -2.26 16.77 -0.99
C PHE A 324 -1.57 15.45 -1.38
N ASP A 325 -0.47 15.09 -0.71
CA ASP A 325 0.35 13.90 -1.00
C ASP A 325 0.68 13.72 -2.49
N THR A 326 1.09 14.83 -3.12
CA THR A 326 1.37 14.90 -4.56
C THR A 326 2.56 15.82 -4.86
N THR A 327 2.87 15.99 -6.14
CA THR A 327 4.00 16.83 -6.57
C THR A 327 3.53 18.25 -6.85
N ALA A 328 4.41 19.24 -6.68
CA ALA A 328 4.16 20.62 -7.10
C ALA A 328 3.72 20.74 -8.56
N MET A 329 4.28 19.90 -9.44
CA MET A 329 3.87 19.78 -10.84
C MET A 329 2.41 19.33 -11.02
N THR A 330 1.91 18.47 -10.13
CA THR A 330 0.52 18.00 -10.16
C THR A 330 -0.43 19.09 -9.67
N ILE A 331 -0.04 19.86 -8.66
CA ILE A 331 -0.80 21.04 -8.20
C ILE A 331 -0.81 22.14 -9.26
N SER A 332 0.33 22.42 -9.90
CA SER A 332 0.41 23.39 -11.01
C SER A 332 -0.50 23.01 -12.18
N ARG A 333 -0.52 21.73 -12.55
CA ARG A 333 -1.45 21.21 -13.57
C ARG A 333 -2.91 21.32 -13.12
N ALA A 334 -3.22 20.99 -11.87
CA ALA A 334 -4.57 21.16 -11.33
C ALA A 334 -5.04 22.62 -11.39
N ALA A 335 -4.18 23.57 -11.00
CA ALA A 335 -4.47 24.99 -11.09
C ALA A 335 -4.66 25.47 -12.54
N LYS A 336 -3.85 24.96 -13.48
CA LYS A 336 -3.99 25.25 -14.91
C LYS A 336 -5.30 24.72 -15.49
N ASP A 337 -5.74 23.55 -15.05
CA ASP A 337 -6.99 22.92 -15.50
C ASP A 337 -8.23 23.64 -14.92
N VAL A 338 -8.20 23.98 -13.63
CA VAL A 338 -9.37 24.51 -12.89
C VAL A 338 -9.55 26.02 -13.06
N ARG A 339 -8.47 26.81 -13.22
CA ARG A 339 -8.56 28.28 -13.28
C ARG A 339 -9.45 28.81 -14.42
N PRO A 340 -9.37 28.29 -15.66
CA PRO A 340 -10.29 28.72 -16.73
C PRO A 340 -11.76 28.43 -16.42
N LEU A 341 -12.04 27.37 -15.65
CA LEU A 341 -13.40 27.04 -15.24
C LEU A 341 -13.91 27.99 -14.15
N LEU A 342 -13.05 28.40 -13.22
CA LEU A 342 -13.38 29.43 -12.23
C LEU A 342 -13.68 30.77 -12.90
N ASP A 343 -12.84 31.18 -13.87
CA ASP A 343 -13.02 32.42 -14.63
C ASP A 343 -14.34 32.38 -15.43
N ALA A 344 -14.66 31.25 -16.06
CA ALA A 344 -15.91 31.05 -16.81
C ALA A 344 -17.18 31.11 -15.94
N HIS A 345 -17.07 30.76 -14.66
CA HIS A 345 -18.16 30.89 -13.68
C HIS A 345 -18.15 32.24 -12.94
N GLY A 346 -17.24 33.15 -13.31
CA GLY A 346 -17.14 34.48 -12.68
C GLY A 346 -16.66 34.46 -11.23
N ILE A 347 -16.00 33.38 -10.78
CA ILE A 347 -15.61 33.19 -9.39
C ILE A 347 -14.22 33.77 -9.16
N HIS A 348 -14.16 34.89 -8.45
CA HIS A 348 -12.91 35.52 -8.06
C HIS A 348 -12.52 35.16 -6.62
N ILE A 349 -11.32 34.59 -6.45
CA ILE A 349 -10.81 34.18 -5.14
C ILE A 349 -9.81 35.24 -4.65
N PRO A 350 -10.15 36.03 -3.61
CA PRO A 350 -9.29 37.11 -3.14
C PRO A 350 -8.04 36.54 -2.45
N ALA A 351 -6.87 37.15 -2.68
CA ALA A 351 -5.64 36.73 -2.02
C ALA A 351 -5.76 36.86 -0.49
N SER A 352 -5.20 35.91 0.25
CA SER A 352 -5.05 35.99 1.70
C SER A 352 -3.81 36.80 2.08
N THR A 353 -3.87 37.46 3.23
CA THR A 353 -2.71 38.05 3.89
C THR A 353 -1.88 37.00 4.64
N ALA A 354 -2.46 35.84 4.96
CA ALA A 354 -1.77 34.74 5.63
C ALA A 354 -0.89 33.95 4.64
N ARG A 355 0.35 33.63 5.04
CA ARG A 355 1.31 32.83 4.27
C ARG A 355 1.98 31.82 5.17
N PHE A 356 2.00 30.56 4.74
CA PHE A 356 2.53 29.44 5.51
C PHE A 356 3.73 28.82 4.78
N ARG A 357 4.73 28.40 5.56
CA ARG A 357 5.95 27.75 5.05
C ARG A 357 5.98 26.27 5.37
N THR A 358 5.26 25.84 6.42
CA THR A 358 5.18 24.44 6.84
C THR A 358 3.74 24.01 7.14
N PRO A 359 3.43 22.71 7.11
CA PRO A 359 2.12 22.19 7.54
C PRO A 359 1.81 22.55 9.02
N ALA A 360 2.83 22.57 9.87
CA ALA A 360 2.68 22.95 11.29
C ALA A 360 2.23 24.41 11.46
N ASP A 361 2.65 25.32 10.58
CA ASP A 361 2.21 26.72 10.63
C ASP A 361 0.71 26.87 10.33
N ILE A 362 0.18 26.04 9.41
CA ILE A 362 -1.25 26.01 9.07
C ILE A 362 -2.04 25.46 10.26
N ALA A 363 -1.56 24.38 10.89
CA ALA A 363 -2.21 23.80 12.05
C ALA A 363 -2.28 24.80 13.21
N ARG A 364 -1.16 25.52 13.48
CA ARG A 364 -1.10 26.56 14.51
C ARG A 364 -2.03 27.74 14.21
N PHE A 365 -2.09 28.18 12.95
CA PHE A 365 -2.99 29.26 12.53
C PHE A 365 -4.47 28.92 12.74
N LEU A 366 -4.86 27.70 12.40
CA LEU A 366 -6.23 27.23 12.60
C LEU A 366 -6.61 26.99 14.05
N ASP A 367 -5.63 26.71 14.91
CA ASP A 367 -5.84 26.58 16.36
C ASP A 367 -6.00 27.95 17.04
N LEU A 368 -5.29 28.98 16.55
CA LEU A 368 -5.46 30.36 17.01
C LEU A 368 -6.86 30.92 16.73
N ASP A 369 -7.52 30.48 15.65
CA ASP A 369 -8.92 30.83 15.37
C ASP A 369 -9.91 30.13 16.31
N ARG A 370 -9.61 28.94 16.82
CA ARG A 370 -10.46 28.25 17.81
C ARG A 370 -10.45 28.95 19.16
N ILE A 371 -9.36 29.64 19.49
CA ILE A 371 -9.21 30.42 20.72
C ILE A 371 -9.89 31.80 20.59
N LYS A 372 -10.02 32.32 19.37
CA LYS A 372 -10.78 33.55 19.07
C LYS A 372 -12.26 33.25 18.79
N ILE A 373 -13.06 32.90 19.81
CA ILE A 373 -14.47 33.34 19.99
C ILE A 373 -14.88 33.08 21.45
N LYS A 374 -14.86 34.16 22.25
CA LYS A 374 -16.05 34.69 22.93
C LYS A 374 -15.86 36.20 23.06
N PRO A 375 -16.43 37.04 22.18
CA PRO A 375 -16.86 38.35 22.59
C PRO A 375 -18.16 38.15 23.38
N THR A 376 -18.12 38.50 24.66
CA THR A 376 -19.33 38.83 25.43
C THR A 376 -20.05 39.97 24.73
N GLY A 377 -21.33 39.73 24.42
CA GLY A 377 -22.29 40.67 23.88
C GLY A 377 -23.64 40.00 23.83
#